data_AF-A0A851E257-F1
#
_entry.id   AF-A0A851E257-F1
#
_cell.length_a   1.000
_cell.length_b   1.000
_cell.length_c   1.000
_cell.angle_alpha   90.00
_cell.angle_beta   90.00
_cell.angle_gamma   90.00
#
_symmetry.space_group_name_H-M   'P 1'
#
loop_
_entity.id
_entity.type
_entity.pdbx_description
1 polymer ?
#
loop_
_entity_poly.entity_id
_entity_poly.type
_entity_poly.pdbx_seq_one_letter_code
_entity_poly.pdbx_strand_id
1 'polypeptide(L)' 'RILDKQVITVNFLVDDLRFYLEMDKFSRLADSVEAVEPRSMRSQKQVAFLKKKLDIISRLFLNSDIPPKLRVRPWD' A
#
# COMPACT_ATOMS: atom_id res chain seq x y z
N ARG A 1 -5.11 -26.54 -19.93
CA ARG A 1 -6.09 -25.43 -19.98
C ARG A 1 -5.34 -24.10 -20.13
N ILE A 2 -5.63 -23.32 -21.18
CA ILE A 2 -4.97 -22.03 -21.47
C ILE A 2 -5.69 -20.87 -20.74
N LEU A 3 -7.01 -20.96 -20.61
CA LEU A 3 -7.85 -19.97 -19.92
C LEU A 3 -7.45 -19.81 -18.45
N ASP A 4 -7.16 -20.90 -17.73
CA ASP A 4 -6.73 -20.85 -16.32
C ASP A 4 -5.41 -20.07 -16.16
N LYS A 5 -4.46 -20.24 -17.09
CA LYS A 5 -3.18 -19.53 -17.07
C LYS A 5 -3.38 -18.03 -17.32
N GLN A 6 -4.21 -17.66 -18.29
CA GLN A 6 -4.54 -16.25 -18.56
C GLN A 6 -5.23 -15.58 -17.38
N VAL A 7 -6.19 -16.26 -16.75
CA VAL A 7 -6.87 -15.75 -15.55
C VAL A 7 -5.87 -15.54 -14.41
N ILE A 8 -4.96 -16.49 -14.17
CA ILE A 8 -3.90 -16.35 -13.16
C ILE A 8 -3.02 -15.12 -13.46
N THR A 9 -2.55 -14.95 -14.70
CA THR A 9 -1.73 -13.79 -15.11
C THR A 9 -2.47 -12.46 -14.93
N VAL A 10 -3.75 -12.37 -15.31
CA VAL A 10 -4.56 -11.17 -15.12
C VAL A 10 -4.70 -10.82 -13.64
N ASN A 11 -4.87 -11.81 -12.76
CA ASN A 11 -4.94 -11.53 -11.32
C ASN A 11 -3.63 -10.94 -10.80
N PHE A 12 -2.49 -11.56 -11.10
CA PHE A 12 -1.18 -11.04 -10.69
C PHE A 12 -0.97 -9.59 -11.16
N LEU A 13 -1.29 -9.28 -12.42
CA LEU A 13 -1.23 -7.92 -12.96
C LEU A 13 -2.13 -6.92 -12.21
N VAL A 14 -3.35 -7.31 -11.89
CA VAL A 14 -4.29 -6.47 -11.13
C VAL A 14 -3.77 -6.21 -9.72
N ASP A 15 -3.15 -7.19 -9.10
CA ASP A 15 -2.61 -7.09 -7.74
C ASP A 15 -1.37 -6.19 -7.69
N ASP A 16 -0.47 -6.33 -8.66
CA ASP A 16 0.71 -5.47 -8.82
C ASP A 16 0.31 -4.02 -9.06
N LEU A 17 -0.71 -3.79 -9.91
CA LEU A 17 -1.25 -2.45 -10.15
C LEU A 17 -1.87 -1.84 -8.89
N ARG A 18 -2.61 -2.65 -8.11
CA ARG A 18 -3.17 -2.19 -6.83
C ARG A 18 -2.08 -1.80 -5.86
N PHE A 19 -1.05 -2.63 -5.70
CA PHE A 19 0.09 -2.33 -4.85
C PHE A 19 0.78 -1.02 -5.29
N TYR A 20 1.04 -0.86 -6.59
CA TYR A 20 1.64 0.36 -7.15
C TYR A 20 0.84 1.62 -6.79
N LEU A 21 -0.49 1.58 -6.99
CA LEU A 21 -1.36 2.73 -6.68
C LEU A 21 -1.36 3.08 -5.19
N GLU A 22 -1.29 2.09 -4.29
CA GLU A 22 -1.19 2.37 -2.86
C GLU A 22 0.17 2.95 -2.46
N MET A 23 1.25 2.53 -3.12
CA MET A 23 2.57 3.11 -2.93
C MET A 23 2.65 4.56 -3.46
N ASP A 24 2.05 4.87 -4.62
CA ASP A 24 1.99 6.25 -5.15
C ASP A 24 1.26 7.19 -4.16
N LYS A 25 0.10 6.77 -3.65
CA LYS A 25 -0.63 7.55 -2.62
C LYS A 25 0.19 7.72 -1.34
N PHE A 26 0.85 6.66 -0.89
CA PHE A 26 1.71 6.72 0.30
C PHE A 26 2.85 7.71 0.09
N SER A 27 3.51 7.67 -1.08
CA SER A 27 4.60 8.59 -1.42
C SER A 27 4.16 10.05 -1.35
N ARG A 28 3.04 10.40 -2.00
CA ARG A 28 2.50 11.77 -1.95
C ARG A 28 2.22 12.26 -0.54
N LEU A 29 1.75 11.36 0.33
CA LEU A 29 1.51 11.68 1.74
C LEU A 29 2.82 11.86 2.51
N ALA A 30 3.83 11.02 2.27
CA ALA A 30 5.14 11.16 2.89
C ALA A 30 5.80 12.49 2.50
N ASP A 31 5.78 12.84 1.21
CA ASP A 31 6.30 14.10 0.68
C ASP A 31 5.61 15.31 1.35
N SER A 32 4.29 15.22 1.58
CA SER A 32 3.52 16.27 2.25
C SER A 32 3.91 16.47 3.72
N VAL A 33 4.36 15.41 4.40
CA VAL A 33 4.80 15.47 5.80
C VAL A 33 6.23 16.00 5.90
N GLU A 34 7.10 15.65 4.94
CA GLU A 34 8.46 16.19 4.85
C GLU A 34 8.49 17.70 4.60
N ALA A 35 7.52 18.21 3.84
CA ALA A 35 7.34 19.64 3.60
C ALA A 35 6.89 20.45 4.84
N VAL A 36 6.45 19.80 5.93
CA VAL A 36 6.04 20.43 7.19
C VAL A 36 7.24 20.48 8.15
N GLU A 37 7.34 21.53 8.99
CA GLU A 37 8.45 21.68 9.95
C GLU A 37 8.80 20.37 10.68
N PRO A 38 10.00 19.79 10.43
CA PRO A 38 10.33 18.42 10.79
C PRO A 38 10.24 18.10 12.28
N ARG A 39 10.32 19.12 13.14
CA ARG A 39 10.39 18.97 14.61
C ARG A 39 9.12 19.35 15.35
N SER A 40 8.05 19.69 14.63
CA SER A 40 6.77 20.00 15.28
C SER A 40 6.14 18.75 15.90
N MET A 41 5.39 18.90 17.00
CA MET A 41 4.62 17.77 17.56
C MET A 41 3.59 17.21 16.55
N ARG A 42 3.17 18.05 15.58
CA ARG A 42 2.31 17.66 14.46
C ARG A 42 3.03 16.74 13.47
N SER A 43 4.27 17.04 13.08
CA SER A 43 5.05 16.20 12.17
C SER A 43 5.33 14.82 12.80
N GLN A 44 5.64 14.76 14.10
CA GLN A 44 5.85 13.48 14.79
C GLN A 44 4.60 12.58 14.79
N LYS A 45 3.41 13.15 15.03
CA LYS A 45 2.13 12.42 14.94
C LYS A 45 1.86 11.93 13.51
N GLN A 46 2.17 12.74 12.50
CA GLN A 46 2.01 12.36 11.09
C GLN A 46 3.00 11.27 10.68
N VAL A 47 4.26 11.32 11.13
CA VAL A 47 5.25 10.26 10.89
C VAL A 47 4.82 8.94 11.54
N ALA A 48 4.31 8.97 12.78
CA ALA A 48 3.79 7.77 13.44
C ALA A 48 2.60 7.15 12.66
N PHE A 49 1.72 8.00 12.11
CA PHE A 49 0.63 7.58 11.24
C PHE A 49 1.13 6.93 9.95
N LEU A 50 2.11 7.53 9.27
CA LEU A 50 2.73 6.95 8.07
C LEU A 50 3.38 5.60 8.34
N LYS A 51 4.10 5.46 9.47
CA LYS A 51 4.67 4.17 9.89
C LYS A 51 3.59 3.10 10.07
N LYS A 52 2.47 3.43 10.69
CA LYS A 52 1.32 2.50 10.84
C LYS A 52 0.74 2.10 9.47
N LYS A 53 0.70 3.02 8.50
CA LYS A 53 0.25 2.70 7.14
C LYS A 53 1.21 1.82 6.38
N LEU A 54 2.51 2.08 6.47
CA LEU A 54 3.54 1.24 5.86
C LEU A 54 3.45 -0.20 6.37
N ASP A 55 3.25 -0.38 7.67
CA ASP A 55 3.07 -1.68 8.30
C ASP A 55 1.83 -2.43 7.75
N ILE A 56 0.70 -1.74 7.58
CA ILE A 56 -0.50 -2.32 6.96
C ILE A 56 -0.25 -2.71 5.50
N ILE A 57 0.35 -1.83 4.68
CA ILE A 57 0.68 -2.12 3.27
C ILE A 57 1.61 -3.33 3.18
N SER A 58 2.63 -3.39 4.05
CA SER A 58 3.58 -4.50 4.09
C SER A 58 2.89 -5.82 4.42
N ARG A 59 2.01 -5.86 5.43
CA ARG A 59 1.24 -7.06 5.77
C ARG A 59 0.26 -7.49 4.68
N LEU A 60 -0.36 -6.53 3.99
CA LEU A 60 -1.38 -6.84 2.99
C LEU A 60 -0.78 -7.22 1.64
N PHE A 61 0.35 -6.64 1.23
CA PHE A 61 0.84 -6.83 -0.13
C PHE A 61 2.16 -7.59 -0.22
N LEU A 62 3.07 -7.39 0.74
CA LEU A 62 4.42 -7.96 0.68
C LEU A 62 4.55 -9.27 1.44
N ASN A 63 3.97 -9.34 2.64
CA ASN A 63 4.09 -10.47 3.57
C ASN A 63 2.74 -11.15 3.82
N SER A 64 1.84 -11.15 2.83
CA SER A 64 0.46 -11.59 3.03
C SER A 64 0.26 -13.06 2.72
N ASP A 65 -0.22 -13.80 3.71
CA ASP A 65 -0.74 -15.15 3.54
C ASP A 65 -2.14 -15.17 2.91
N ILE A 66 -2.77 -14.00 2.76
CA ILE A 66 -4.10 -13.84 2.18
C ILE A 66 -3.98 -13.71 0.65
N PRO A 67 -4.68 -14.56 -0.12
CA PRO A 67 -4.72 -14.46 -1.57
C PRO A 67 -5.16 -13.06 -2.00
N PRO A 68 -4.52 -12.46 -3.01
CA PRO A 68 -4.74 -11.05 -3.34
C PRO A 68 -6.19 -10.64 -3.62
N LYS A 69 -7.00 -11.56 -4.17
CA LYS A 69 -8.44 -11.36 -4.42
C LYS A 69 -9.27 -11.09 -3.18
N LEU A 70 -8.77 -11.46 -2.01
CA LEU A 70 -9.45 -11.32 -0.72
C LEU A 70 -8.89 -10.15 0.12
N ARG A 71 -7.90 -9.42 -0.41
CA ARG A 71 -7.31 -8.27 0.29
C ARG A 71 -8.27 -7.08 0.20
N VAL A 72 -8.75 -6.63 1.36
CA VAL A 72 -9.54 -5.39 1.49
C VAL A 72 -8.60 -4.19 1.33
N ARG A 73 -9.07 -3.11 0.70
CA ARG A 73 -8.25 -1.92 0.52
C ARG A 73 -7.93 -1.28 1.87
N PRO A 74 -6.67 -0.88 2.12
CA PRO A 74 -6.28 -0.27 3.39
C PRO A 74 -6.77 1.18 3.59
N TRP A 75 -7.56 1.71 2.66
CA TRP A 75 -7.95 3.13 2.59
C TRP A 75 -9.47 3.36 2.56
N ASP A 76 -10.26 2.29 2.57
CA ASP A 76 -11.73 2.35 2.73
C ASP A 76 -12.10 2.31 4.23
#